data_AF-R4XPS6-F1
#
_entry.id   AF-R4XPS6-F1
#
_cell.length_a   1.000
_cell.length_b   1.000
_cell.length_c   1.000
_cell.angle_alpha   90.00
_cell.angle_beta   90.00
_cell.angle_gamma   90.00
#
_symmetry.space_group_name_H-M   'P 1'
#
loop_
_entity.id
_entity.type
_entity.pdbx_description
1 polymer ?
#
loop_
_entity_poly.entity_id
_entity_poly.type
_entity_poly.pdbx_seq_one_letter_code
_entity_poly.pdbx_strand_id
1 'polypeptide(L)'
;MPPAASLATSLKRGEGDPLNRHDIQYALLEKIFEDDHAVFTPRPGSVYDTPGNRITFGDLYVEDLLASNKLSKTLKDKFLNDMDVTRKVCMASVLVNTGRINTTLVFTPTQARTYNPIPAIQAYGTGHKMLQDAPRLKGILKGSCDKGPVDWISLREAQRAKLPKPLTSPITLIFLLTHVATVMDIQHFSDPNFLPHELLSDYHYTSDSRARAFLWLMYFYIETNGTLEETASNPFGSGPGNFRVPTLSPATEADSFAENIDLPREKEYSTRMCEERKRYLALSAQKASETPRMAKITNGGTDQGSAARASSVTPSVLEDSVRRSSRKIKRKTYDSGHDSEEAGAAERDDYRSQRAQQILRHKLRRSQHRSKKVRKSQNIFLRALNLEAEDDRFVYDDSDGEEAMTLAKVMRRAQRRTDRYTTGKRPGADKERRGDGDAGTAAAAARKASGGFKIKLKF
;
A
#
# COMPACT_ATOMS: atom_id res chain seq x y z
N MET A 1 -0.26 5.24 31.40
CA MET A 1 -0.45 4.73 30.02
C MET A 1 -0.26 5.91 29.09
N PRO A 2 0.78 5.95 28.23
CA PRO A 2 0.85 6.96 27.19
C PRO A 2 -0.30 6.75 26.19
N PRO A 3 -0.85 7.82 25.58
CA PRO A 3 -1.90 7.69 24.58
C PRO A 3 -1.35 6.94 23.36
N ALA A 4 -2.18 6.09 22.76
CA ALA A 4 -1.85 5.39 21.53
C ALA A 4 -1.52 6.42 20.43
N ALA A 5 -0.31 6.32 19.87
CA ALA A 5 0.13 7.14 18.75
C ALA A 5 -0.93 7.11 17.64
N SER A 6 -1.48 8.28 17.31
CA SER A 6 -2.44 8.44 16.22
C SER A 6 -1.74 8.07 14.92
N LEU A 7 -2.11 6.92 14.33
CA LEU A 7 -1.79 6.61 12.94
C LEU A 7 -2.16 7.82 12.08
N ALA A 8 -1.20 8.34 11.29
CA ALA A 8 -1.35 9.48 10.38
C ALA A 8 -2.80 9.66 9.91
N THR A 9 -3.50 10.63 10.48
CA THR A 9 -4.94 10.79 10.26
C THR A 9 -5.15 11.07 8.77
N SER A 10 -5.89 10.18 8.11
CA SER A 10 -6.27 10.38 6.71
C SER A 10 -7.04 11.69 6.60
N LEU A 11 -6.68 12.51 5.61
CA LEU A 11 -7.45 13.67 5.21
C LEU A 11 -8.84 13.19 4.79
N LYS A 12 -9.87 13.75 5.44
CA LYS A 12 -11.28 13.47 5.16
C LYS A 12 -11.99 14.80 4.98
N ARG A 13 -12.68 14.94 3.86
CA ARG A 13 -13.58 16.05 3.54
C ARG A 13 -14.93 15.47 3.11
N GLY A 14 -15.97 16.29 3.12
CA GLY A 14 -17.29 15.88 2.63
C GLY A 14 -17.26 15.50 1.15
N GLU A 15 -18.28 14.80 0.68
CA GLU A 15 -18.38 14.44 -0.73
C GLU A 15 -18.42 15.69 -1.63
N GLY A 16 -17.49 15.79 -2.56
CA GLY A 16 -17.36 16.93 -3.47
C GLY A 16 -16.55 18.11 -2.93
N ASP A 17 -16.23 18.13 -1.64
CA ASP A 17 -15.46 19.21 -1.03
C ASP A 17 -13.98 19.15 -1.48
N PRO A 18 -13.34 20.29 -1.74
CA PRO A 18 -11.94 20.31 -2.17
C PRO A 18 -10.99 19.96 -1.00
N LEU A 19 -9.84 19.37 -1.35
CA LEU A 19 -8.66 19.33 -0.51
C LEU A 19 -7.80 20.55 -0.85
N ASN A 20 -7.89 21.59 -0.02
CA ASN A 20 -7.23 22.87 -0.22
C ASN A 20 -5.74 22.81 0.10
N ARG A 21 -4.99 23.88 -0.22
CA ARG A 21 -3.56 23.99 0.09
C ARG A 21 -3.25 23.71 1.55
N HIS A 22 -4.06 24.26 2.47
CA HIS A 22 -3.89 24.03 3.91
C HIS A 22 -4.07 22.55 4.28
N ASP A 23 -5.06 21.86 3.70
CA ASP A 23 -5.34 20.45 4.01
C ASP A 23 -4.15 19.55 3.65
N ILE A 24 -3.57 19.80 2.48
CA ILE A 24 -2.46 19.01 1.94
C ILE A 24 -1.09 19.51 2.39
N GLN A 25 -1.03 20.60 3.15
CA GLN A 25 0.21 21.27 3.55
C GLN A 25 1.07 21.60 2.32
N TYR A 26 0.47 22.27 1.33
CA TYR A 26 1.09 22.51 0.03
C TYR A 26 2.44 23.23 0.13
N ALA A 27 2.57 24.24 0.99
CA ALA A 27 3.82 24.99 1.17
C ALA A 27 5.00 24.09 1.61
N LEU A 28 4.73 23.10 2.45
CA LEU A 28 5.73 22.10 2.85
C LEU A 28 6.12 21.22 1.67
N LEU A 29 5.14 20.70 0.92
CA LEU A 29 5.39 19.86 -0.24
C LEU A 29 6.17 20.60 -1.33
N GLU A 30 5.84 21.87 -1.56
CA GLU A 30 6.56 22.76 -2.47
C GLU A 30 8.02 22.90 -2.04
N LYS A 31 8.29 23.23 -0.77
CA LYS A 31 9.66 23.32 -0.24
C LYS A 31 10.46 22.01 -0.34
N ILE A 32 9.81 20.85 -0.25
CA ILE A 32 10.48 19.55 -0.40
C ILE A 32 10.86 19.28 -1.87
N PHE A 33 9.97 19.61 -2.82
CA PHE A 33 10.14 19.28 -4.23
C PHE A 33 10.84 20.35 -5.07
N GLU A 34 10.88 21.59 -4.58
CA GLU A 34 11.57 22.73 -5.19
C GLU A 34 12.91 23.05 -4.51
N ASP A 35 13.31 22.25 -3.52
CA ASP A 35 14.65 22.30 -2.95
C ASP A 35 15.73 22.03 -4.02
N ASP A 36 16.72 22.90 -4.08
CA ASP A 36 17.76 22.94 -5.11
C ASP A 36 19.06 22.23 -4.70
N HIS A 37 19.11 21.58 -3.53
CA HIS A 37 20.27 20.82 -3.10
C HIS A 37 20.44 19.56 -3.94
N ALA A 38 21.26 19.67 -5.00
CA ALA A 38 21.67 18.56 -5.84
C ALA A 38 22.71 17.70 -5.10
N VAL A 39 22.25 16.88 -4.15
CA VAL A 39 23.11 16.11 -3.24
C VAL A 39 22.83 14.60 -3.27
N PHE A 40 21.79 14.16 -3.99
CA PHE A 40 21.41 12.75 -4.06
C PHE A 40 22.07 12.04 -5.24
N THR A 41 22.42 10.78 -5.02
CA THR A 41 22.94 9.88 -6.05
C THR A 41 21.77 9.41 -6.93
N PRO A 42 21.83 9.61 -8.26
CA PRO A 42 20.80 9.15 -9.19
C PRO A 42 20.58 7.63 -9.14
N ARG A 43 19.42 7.16 -9.61
CA ARG A 43 19.18 5.72 -9.65
C ARG A 43 20.14 5.04 -10.64
N PRO A 44 20.71 3.87 -10.29
CA PRO A 44 21.54 3.10 -11.21
C PRO A 44 20.82 2.80 -12.53
N GLY A 45 21.48 3.10 -13.64
CA GLY A 45 20.96 2.95 -15.00
C GLY A 45 19.91 3.99 -15.42
N SER A 46 19.72 5.05 -14.64
CA SER A 46 18.97 6.24 -15.09
C SER A 46 19.78 7.05 -16.10
N VAL A 47 19.14 7.98 -16.81
CA VAL A 47 19.84 8.91 -17.71
C VAL A 47 20.74 9.89 -16.96
N TYR A 48 20.54 10.04 -15.66
CA TYR A 48 21.31 10.90 -14.79
C TYR A 48 22.44 10.15 -14.07
N ASP A 49 22.54 8.82 -14.23
CA ASP A 49 23.59 7.96 -13.67
C ASP A 49 24.92 8.14 -14.41
N THR A 50 25.51 9.32 -14.23
CA THR A 50 26.82 9.68 -14.75
C THR A 50 27.80 9.93 -13.61
N PRO A 51 29.11 9.62 -13.78
CA PRO A 51 30.09 9.74 -12.71
C PRO A 51 30.12 11.15 -12.11
N GLY A 52 29.95 11.24 -10.79
CA GLY A 52 29.98 12.51 -10.05
C GLY A 52 28.69 13.34 -10.13
N ASN A 53 27.70 12.94 -10.93
CA ASN A 53 26.44 13.66 -11.00
C ASN A 53 25.61 13.50 -9.72
N ARG A 54 24.91 14.57 -9.37
CA ARG A 54 23.99 14.63 -8.23
C ARG A 54 22.71 15.33 -8.65
N ILE A 55 21.61 14.90 -8.07
CA ILE A 55 20.28 15.42 -8.37
C ILE A 55 19.56 15.87 -7.09
N THR A 56 18.53 16.69 -7.26
CA THR A 56 17.68 17.14 -6.15
C THR A 56 16.81 15.99 -5.62
N PHE A 57 16.23 16.16 -4.43
CA PHE A 57 15.25 15.21 -3.92
C PHE A 57 14.04 15.09 -4.85
N GLY A 58 13.56 16.22 -5.38
CA GLY A 58 12.42 16.26 -6.28
C GLY A 58 12.64 15.43 -7.54
N ASP A 59 13.81 15.57 -8.16
CA ASP A 59 14.17 14.82 -9.36
C ASP A 59 14.39 13.33 -9.06
N LEU A 60 15.05 13.00 -7.94
CA LEU A 60 15.20 11.62 -7.49
C LEU A 60 13.84 10.94 -7.32
N TYR A 61 12.87 11.62 -6.69
CA TYR A 61 11.53 11.09 -6.48
C TYR A 61 10.77 10.89 -7.81
N VAL A 62 10.87 11.86 -8.73
CA VAL A 62 10.25 11.79 -10.07
C VAL A 62 10.80 10.60 -10.83
N GLU A 63 12.12 10.44 -10.89
CA GLU A 63 12.72 9.28 -11.54
C GLU A 63 12.18 7.97 -10.96
N ASP A 64 11.98 7.92 -9.64
CA ASP A 64 11.59 6.71 -8.92
C ASP A 64 10.15 6.33 -9.21
N LEU A 65 9.29 7.33 -9.36
CA LEU A 65 7.94 7.15 -9.85
C LEU A 65 7.94 6.64 -11.30
N LEU A 66 8.77 7.23 -12.17
CA LEU A 66 8.89 6.87 -13.59
C LEU A 66 9.49 5.48 -13.84
N ALA A 67 10.22 4.94 -12.86
CA ALA A 67 10.78 3.60 -12.86
C ALA A 67 9.78 2.50 -12.44
N SER A 68 8.59 2.86 -11.97
CA SER A 68 7.58 1.88 -11.55
C SER A 68 7.21 0.90 -12.65
N ASN A 69 7.26 -0.40 -12.36
CA ASN A 69 6.80 -1.45 -13.26
C ASN A 69 5.27 -1.49 -13.46
N LYS A 70 4.51 -0.67 -12.71
CA LYS A 70 3.05 -0.52 -12.87
C LYS A 70 2.65 0.82 -13.47
N LEU A 71 3.62 1.66 -13.83
CA LEU A 71 3.34 2.87 -14.60
C LEU A 71 3.10 2.48 -16.06
N SER A 72 1.95 2.86 -16.61
CA SER A 72 1.65 2.59 -18.02
C SER A 72 2.53 3.47 -18.92
N LYS A 73 2.85 2.99 -20.13
CA LYS A 73 3.61 3.77 -21.12
C LYS A 73 2.95 5.13 -21.38
N THR A 74 1.64 5.14 -21.62
CA THR A 74 0.88 6.38 -21.86
C THR A 74 0.96 7.37 -20.71
N LEU A 75 0.88 6.91 -19.45
CA LEU A 75 0.98 7.82 -18.30
C LEU A 75 2.43 8.30 -18.10
N LYS A 76 3.41 7.44 -18.35
CA LYS A 76 4.82 7.80 -18.35
C LYS A 76 5.14 8.89 -19.39
N ASP A 77 4.64 8.74 -20.61
CA ASP A 77 4.81 9.73 -21.68
C ASP A 77 4.15 11.06 -21.29
N LYS A 78 2.96 11.03 -20.68
CA LYS A 78 2.31 12.24 -20.14
C LYS A 78 3.14 12.92 -19.08
N PHE A 79 3.74 12.16 -18.15
CA PHE A 79 4.62 12.72 -17.14
C PHE A 79 5.80 13.41 -17.82
N LEU A 80 6.54 12.70 -18.67
CA LEU A 80 7.71 13.22 -19.39
C LEU A 80 7.44 14.50 -20.19
N ASN A 81 6.23 14.67 -20.74
CA ASN A 81 5.85 15.84 -21.51
C ASN A 81 5.60 17.11 -20.68
N ASP A 82 5.32 16.99 -19.37
CA ASP A 82 4.95 18.10 -18.49
C ASP A 82 5.50 17.83 -17.09
N MET A 83 6.79 18.15 -16.91
CA MET A 83 7.53 17.93 -15.66
C MET A 83 7.00 18.77 -14.50
N ASP A 84 6.53 19.99 -14.77
CA ASP A 84 5.97 20.88 -13.74
C ASP A 84 4.71 20.27 -13.12
N VAL A 85 3.79 19.77 -13.96
CA VAL A 85 2.61 19.05 -13.46
C VAL A 85 3.00 17.70 -12.84
N THR A 86 4.00 17.02 -13.39
CA THR A 86 4.50 15.75 -12.82
C THR A 86 5.02 15.93 -11.40
N ARG A 87 5.76 17.01 -11.12
CA ARG A 87 6.24 17.34 -9.77
C ARG A 87 5.07 17.53 -8.81
N LYS A 88 4.01 18.23 -9.22
CA LYS A 88 2.76 18.37 -8.44
C LYS A 88 2.05 17.03 -8.22
N VAL A 89 2.03 16.13 -9.21
CA VAL A 89 1.51 14.76 -9.04
C VAL A 89 2.38 13.96 -8.05
N CYS A 90 3.69 14.20 -8.01
CA CYS A 90 4.58 13.59 -7.03
C CYS A 90 4.28 14.08 -5.61
N MET A 91 3.94 15.36 -5.42
CA MET A 91 3.45 15.89 -4.13
C MET A 91 2.21 15.12 -3.65
N ALA A 92 1.19 14.95 -4.51
CA ALA A 92 0.03 14.10 -4.18
C ALA A 92 0.43 12.64 -3.91
N SER A 93 1.44 12.14 -4.63
CA SER A 93 1.94 10.78 -4.44
C SER A 93 2.59 10.60 -3.07
N VAL A 94 3.28 11.59 -2.51
CA VAL A 94 3.80 11.57 -1.13
C VAL A 94 2.67 11.47 -0.11
N LEU A 95 1.56 12.17 -0.30
CA LEU A 95 0.39 12.08 0.56
C LEU A 95 -0.28 10.70 0.49
N VAL A 96 -0.28 10.07 -0.68
CA VAL A 96 -0.73 8.67 -0.84
C VAL A 96 0.26 7.70 -0.18
N ASN A 97 1.56 7.96 -0.32
CA ASN A 97 2.65 7.16 0.22
C ASN A 97 2.59 7.09 1.75
N THR A 98 2.31 8.22 2.38
CA THR A 98 2.22 8.40 3.84
C THR A 98 0.88 7.96 4.42
N GLY A 99 -0.10 7.62 3.57
CA GLY A 99 -1.44 7.24 3.98
C GLY A 99 -2.36 8.41 4.35
N ARG A 100 -1.91 9.66 4.17
CA ARG A 100 -2.72 10.88 4.39
C ARG A 100 -3.88 10.96 3.40
N ILE A 101 -3.65 10.54 2.16
CA ILE A 101 -4.69 10.43 1.15
C ILE A 101 -4.92 8.96 0.82
N ASN A 102 -6.13 8.49 1.05
CA ASN A 102 -6.53 7.18 0.56
C ASN A 102 -6.83 7.25 -0.94
N THR A 103 -6.31 6.28 -1.72
CA THR A 103 -6.64 6.14 -3.16
C THR A 103 -8.11 5.78 -3.43
N THR A 104 -8.93 5.65 -2.38
CA THR A 104 -10.39 5.60 -2.48
C THR A 104 -11.01 6.97 -2.70
N LEU A 105 -10.33 8.05 -2.29
CA LEU A 105 -10.65 9.40 -2.73
C LEU A 105 -10.27 9.48 -4.21
N VAL A 106 -11.27 9.68 -5.06
CA VAL A 106 -11.07 9.78 -6.50
C VAL A 106 -10.99 11.26 -6.85
N PHE A 107 -10.01 11.63 -7.66
CA PHE A 107 -9.83 13.01 -8.12
C PHE A 107 -10.55 13.27 -9.46
N THR A 108 -11.43 12.37 -9.84
CA THR A 108 -12.31 12.45 -11.02
C THR A 108 -13.75 12.12 -10.66
N PRO A 109 -14.73 12.70 -11.39
CA PRO A 109 -16.14 12.39 -11.17
C PRO A 109 -16.43 10.91 -11.49
N THR A 110 -16.66 10.09 -10.47
CA THR A 110 -17.08 8.68 -10.64
C THR A 110 -18.25 8.35 -9.70
N GLN A 111 -19.12 7.41 -10.07
CA GLN A 111 -20.33 7.08 -9.26
C GLN A 111 -20.02 6.28 -8.00
N ALA A 112 -18.90 5.56 -7.97
CA ALA A 112 -18.69 4.48 -7.00
C ALA A 112 -17.90 4.91 -5.74
N ARG A 113 -17.41 6.16 -5.67
CA ARG A 113 -16.46 6.60 -4.65
C ARG A 113 -16.56 8.08 -4.34
N THR A 114 -16.05 8.45 -3.17
CA THR A 114 -15.97 9.83 -2.72
C THR A 114 -15.05 10.64 -3.63
N TYR A 115 -15.55 11.75 -4.16
CA TYR A 115 -14.80 12.66 -5.03
C TYR A 115 -14.37 13.88 -4.24
N ASN A 116 -13.07 14.13 -4.17
CA ASN A 116 -12.51 15.34 -3.55
C ASN A 116 -11.45 15.92 -4.48
N PRO A 117 -11.70 17.05 -5.17
CA PRO A 117 -10.67 17.65 -6.02
C PRO A 117 -9.47 18.12 -5.18
N ILE A 118 -8.29 18.17 -5.81
CA ILE A 118 -7.08 18.80 -5.26
C ILE A 118 -6.73 20.00 -6.17
N PRO A 119 -7.32 21.18 -5.91
CA PRO A 119 -7.24 22.32 -6.82
C PRO A 119 -5.81 22.77 -7.11
N ALA A 120 -4.95 22.78 -6.08
CA ALA A 120 -3.54 23.17 -6.20
C ALA A 120 -2.74 22.36 -7.24
N ILE A 121 -3.21 21.16 -7.57
CA ILE A 121 -2.62 20.31 -8.60
C ILE A 121 -3.45 20.35 -9.88
N GLN A 122 -4.78 20.27 -9.77
CA GLN A 122 -5.66 20.04 -10.91
C GLN A 122 -6.00 21.29 -11.72
N ALA A 123 -5.93 22.47 -11.12
CA ALA A 123 -6.29 23.73 -11.76
C ALA A 123 -5.30 24.16 -12.86
N TYR A 124 -4.11 23.54 -12.91
CA TYR A 124 -2.99 23.92 -13.77
C TYR A 124 -2.67 22.87 -14.83
N GLY A 125 -2.28 23.35 -16.02
CA GLY A 125 -1.82 22.52 -17.14
C GLY A 125 -2.69 21.29 -17.40
N THR A 126 -2.04 20.14 -17.47
CA THR A 126 -2.71 18.84 -17.65
C THR A 126 -3.01 18.11 -16.33
N GLY A 127 -2.91 18.78 -15.17
CA GLY A 127 -3.01 18.17 -13.84
C GLY A 127 -4.30 17.38 -13.60
N HIS A 128 -5.45 17.92 -14.03
CA HIS A 128 -6.73 17.22 -13.98
C HIS A 128 -6.74 15.90 -14.78
N LYS A 129 -5.96 15.80 -15.88
CA LYS A 129 -5.82 14.59 -16.70
C LYS A 129 -4.82 13.59 -16.10
N MET A 130 -3.78 14.07 -15.42
CA MET A 130 -2.77 13.22 -14.79
C MET A 130 -3.29 12.53 -13.53
N LEU A 131 -4.12 13.22 -12.75
CA LEU A 131 -4.73 12.66 -11.54
C LEU A 131 -5.95 11.76 -11.80
N GLN A 132 -6.34 11.50 -13.05
CA GLN A 132 -7.40 10.53 -13.35
C GLN A 132 -7.02 9.10 -12.96
N ASP A 133 -5.73 8.78 -13.08
CA ASP A 133 -5.18 7.48 -12.68
C ASP A 133 -4.79 7.43 -11.19
N ALA A 134 -5.17 8.43 -10.39
CA ALA A 134 -4.90 8.47 -8.96
C ALA A 134 -5.33 7.23 -8.15
N PRO A 135 -6.45 6.54 -8.49
CA PRO A 135 -6.78 5.25 -7.85
C PRO A 135 -5.68 4.18 -8.01
N ARG A 136 -4.80 4.33 -9.00
CA ARG A 136 -3.67 3.43 -9.27
C ARG A 136 -2.36 3.90 -8.63
N LEU A 137 -2.26 5.13 -8.10
CA LEU A 137 -1.00 5.68 -7.55
C LEU A 137 -0.38 4.79 -6.47
N LYS A 138 -1.17 4.29 -5.52
CA LYS A 138 -0.67 3.35 -4.50
C LYS A 138 -0.10 2.06 -5.11
N GLY A 139 -0.67 1.61 -6.23
CA GLY A 139 -0.15 0.48 -6.99
C GLY A 139 1.16 0.79 -7.70
N ILE A 140 1.27 1.99 -8.29
CA ILE A 140 2.46 2.53 -8.96
C ILE A 140 3.59 2.70 -7.95
N LEU A 141 3.37 3.37 -6.83
CA LEU A 141 4.36 3.54 -5.76
C LEU A 141 4.90 2.20 -5.28
N LYS A 142 4.02 1.22 -5.01
CA LYS A 142 4.43 -0.15 -4.66
C LYS A 142 5.15 -0.90 -5.78
N GLY A 143 5.02 -0.47 -7.03
CA GLY A 143 5.75 -1.01 -8.18
C GLY A 143 7.13 -0.39 -8.39
N SER A 144 7.42 0.73 -7.72
CA SER A 144 8.76 1.34 -7.66
C SER A 144 9.65 0.72 -6.58
N CYS A 145 9.06 0.03 -5.59
CA CYS A 145 9.78 -0.53 -4.43
C CYS A 145 10.53 -1.85 -4.69
N ASP A 146 11.14 -2.05 -5.86
CA ASP A 146 11.75 -3.34 -6.21
C ASP A 146 13.27 -3.20 -6.42
N LYS A 147 14.04 -3.80 -5.47
CA LYS A 147 15.47 -4.23 -5.50
C LYS A 147 16.37 -3.74 -4.34
N GLY A 148 15.89 -2.84 -3.48
CA GLY A 148 16.62 -2.35 -2.31
C GLY A 148 16.17 -2.99 -0.98
N PRO A 149 16.67 -2.47 0.16
CA PRO A 149 16.17 -2.80 1.49
C PRO A 149 14.65 -2.62 1.59
N VAL A 150 13.96 -3.66 2.04
CA VAL A 150 12.48 -3.71 2.09
C VAL A 150 11.91 -3.50 3.49
N ASP A 151 12.78 -3.47 4.50
CA ASP A 151 12.45 -3.25 5.89
C ASP A 151 13.56 -2.43 6.57
N TRP A 152 13.29 -1.98 7.80
CA TRP A 152 14.22 -1.13 8.53
C TRP A 152 15.54 -1.82 8.85
N ILE A 153 15.49 -3.12 9.17
CA ILE A 153 16.67 -3.90 9.56
C ILE A 153 17.63 -3.99 8.38
N SER A 154 17.14 -4.41 7.22
CA SER A 154 17.93 -4.50 5.99
C SER A 154 18.47 -3.13 5.55
N LEU A 155 17.74 -2.04 5.78
CA LEU A 155 18.22 -0.69 5.46
C LEU A 155 19.42 -0.31 6.35
N ARG A 156 19.31 -0.56 7.65
CA ARG A 156 20.41 -0.30 8.60
C ARG A 156 21.60 -1.23 8.38
N GLU A 157 21.36 -2.47 7.98
CA GLU A 157 22.43 -3.40 7.57
C GLU A 157 23.15 -2.91 6.32
N ALA A 158 22.42 -2.49 5.28
CA ALA A 158 23.00 -1.91 4.07
C ALA A 158 23.84 -0.66 4.37
N GLN A 159 23.36 0.19 5.28
CA GLN A 159 24.05 1.38 5.74
C GLN A 159 25.35 1.04 6.48
N ARG A 160 25.32 0.10 7.43
CA ARG A 160 26.53 -0.40 8.13
C ARG A 160 27.52 -1.11 7.22
N ALA A 161 27.02 -1.85 6.24
CA ALA A 161 27.82 -2.55 5.24
C ALA A 161 28.41 -1.61 4.17
N LYS A 162 28.10 -0.31 4.24
CA LYS A 162 28.58 0.72 3.30
C LYS A 162 28.28 0.36 1.84
N LEU A 163 27.07 -0.14 1.58
CA LEU A 163 26.66 -0.48 0.22
C LEU A 163 26.65 0.77 -0.68
N PRO A 164 26.82 0.59 -2.01
CA PRO A 164 26.75 1.69 -2.97
C PRO A 164 25.44 2.47 -2.83
N LYS A 165 25.53 3.79 -3.02
CA LYS A 165 24.38 4.71 -3.00
C LYS A 165 23.70 4.73 -4.37
N PRO A 166 22.40 5.09 -4.43
CA PRO A 166 21.48 5.29 -3.29
C PRO A 166 21.16 3.97 -2.58
N LEU A 167 21.15 3.96 -1.23
CA LEU A 167 20.88 2.75 -0.45
C LEU A 167 19.47 2.21 -0.65
N THR A 168 18.51 3.13 -0.80
CA THR A 168 17.11 2.82 -1.07
C THR A 168 16.48 3.94 -1.85
N SER A 169 15.27 3.68 -2.31
CA SER A 169 14.43 4.58 -3.08
C SER A 169 13.72 5.56 -2.14
N PRO A 170 13.53 6.86 -2.47
CA PRO A 170 12.80 7.80 -1.61
C PRO A 170 11.35 7.34 -1.36
N ILE A 171 10.69 6.73 -2.36
CA ILE A 171 9.34 6.17 -2.19
C ILE A 171 9.35 5.06 -1.13
N THR A 172 10.33 4.16 -1.18
CA THR A 172 10.47 3.04 -0.25
C THR A 172 10.80 3.55 1.16
N LEU A 173 11.71 4.51 1.28
CA LEU A 173 12.07 5.09 2.57
C LEU A 173 10.88 5.76 3.26
N ILE A 174 10.06 6.52 2.54
CA ILE A 174 8.86 7.15 3.10
C ILE A 174 7.88 6.08 3.60
N PHE A 175 7.66 4.97 2.88
CA PHE A 175 6.85 3.85 3.41
C PHE A 175 7.43 3.29 4.72
N LEU A 176 8.75 3.15 4.83
CA LEU A 176 9.41 2.67 6.07
C LEU A 176 9.22 3.67 7.22
N LEU A 177 9.47 4.96 6.99
CA LEU A 177 9.33 6.01 7.99
C LEU A 177 7.88 6.24 8.44
N THR A 178 6.88 5.89 7.63
CA THR A 178 5.48 6.17 7.94
C THR A 178 4.73 4.98 8.51
N HIS A 179 5.10 3.76 8.11
CA HIS A 179 4.39 2.55 8.53
C HIS A 179 5.17 1.66 9.51
N VAL A 180 6.49 1.86 9.61
CA VAL A 180 7.37 1.01 10.44
C VAL A 180 8.00 1.82 11.59
N ALA A 181 8.08 3.15 11.48
CA ALA A 181 8.68 4.00 12.50
C ALA A 181 8.02 3.90 13.89
N THR A 182 6.73 3.59 13.98
CA THR A 182 6.06 3.38 15.27
C THR A 182 6.58 2.16 16.04
N VAL A 183 7.28 1.26 15.35
CA VAL A 183 7.83 0.00 15.89
C VAL A 183 9.34 0.10 16.14
N MET A 184 10.01 1.11 15.58
CA MET A 184 11.47 1.25 15.62
C MET A 184 11.86 2.51 16.38
N ASP A 185 12.92 2.43 17.19
CA ASP A 185 13.46 3.57 17.94
C ASP A 185 14.21 4.53 16.99
N ILE A 186 13.46 5.30 16.21
CA ILE A 186 13.99 6.33 15.31
C ILE A 186 14.12 7.63 16.11
N GLN A 187 15.18 7.71 16.91
CA GLN A 187 15.46 8.90 17.70
C GLN A 187 16.26 9.91 16.88
N HIS A 188 15.57 10.62 15.99
CA HIS A 188 16.12 11.78 15.28
C HIS A 188 15.58 13.11 15.80
N PHE A 189 14.46 13.09 16.51
CA PHE A 189 13.80 14.28 17.06
C PHE A 189 14.13 14.44 18.54
N SER A 190 14.20 15.67 19.02
CA SER A 190 14.43 15.95 20.45
C SER A 190 13.24 15.55 21.31
N ASP A 191 12.02 15.68 20.79
CA ASP A 191 10.81 15.14 21.40
C ASP A 191 10.71 13.64 21.07
N PRO A 192 10.77 12.74 22.07
CA PRO A 192 10.65 11.30 21.85
C PRO A 192 9.25 10.86 21.37
N ASN A 193 8.23 11.71 21.53
CA ASN A 193 6.88 11.42 21.05
C ASN A 193 6.65 11.89 19.61
N PHE A 194 7.52 12.73 19.06
CA PHE A 194 7.39 13.24 17.70
C PHE A 194 7.84 12.17 16.70
N LEU A 195 6.89 11.73 15.87
CA LEU A 195 7.09 10.67 14.90
C LEU A 195 7.42 11.25 13.51
N PRO A 196 8.26 10.58 12.70
CA PRO A 196 8.67 11.09 11.39
C PRO A 196 7.52 11.46 10.44
N HIS A 197 6.38 10.77 10.52
CA HIS A 197 5.23 11.05 9.66
C HIS A 197 4.51 12.34 10.04
N GLU A 198 4.68 12.84 11.26
CA GLU A 198 4.11 14.09 11.74
C GLU A 198 4.75 15.31 11.06
N LEU A 199 5.96 15.18 10.51
CA LEU A 199 6.56 16.21 9.65
C LEU A 199 5.65 16.64 8.50
N LEU A 200 4.78 15.75 8.01
CA LEU A 200 3.88 16.03 6.87
C LEU A 200 2.47 16.46 7.30
N SER A 201 2.19 16.50 8.61
CA SER A 201 0.84 16.77 9.12
C SER A 201 0.77 17.80 10.24
N ASP A 202 1.82 17.95 11.02
CA ASP A 202 1.85 18.83 12.18
C ASP A 202 2.09 20.28 11.76
N TYR A 203 1.08 21.13 11.95
CA TYR A 203 1.09 22.55 11.63
C TYR A 203 1.65 23.43 12.76
N HIS A 204 2.04 22.85 13.90
CA HIS A 204 2.69 23.57 14.99
C HIS A 204 4.16 23.90 14.71
N TYR A 205 4.68 23.53 13.53
CA TYR A 205 6.01 23.88 13.06
C TYR A 205 5.98 24.44 11.65
N THR A 206 6.89 25.38 11.34
CA THR A 206 6.94 26.04 10.03
C THR A 206 7.16 25.03 8.90
N SER A 207 6.58 25.26 7.72
CA SER A 207 6.79 24.37 6.57
C SER A 207 8.27 24.27 6.19
N ASP A 208 9.02 25.35 6.38
CA ASP A 208 10.46 25.43 6.12
C ASP A 208 11.30 24.53 7.04
N SER A 209 11.08 24.58 8.36
CA SER A 209 11.84 23.73 9.29
C SER A 209 11.48 22.25 9.14
N ARG A 210 10.20 21.95 8.86
CA ARG A 210 9.72 20.59 8.55
C ARG A 210 10.30 20.05 7.24
N ALA A 211 10.39 20.86 6.19
CA ALA A 211 10.99 20.47 4.91
C ALA A 211 12.47 20.10 5.09
N ARG A 212 13.25 20.93 5.79
CA ARG A 212 14.65 20.63 6.10
C ARG A 212 14.80 19.33 6.90
N ALA A 213 14.00 19.13 7.95
CA ALA A 213 14.05 17.91 8.75
C ALA A 213 13.69 16.67 7.91
N PHE A 214 12.69 16.78 7.02
CA PHE A 214 12.32 15.72 6.10
C PHE A 214 13.47 15.37 5.13
N LEU A 215 14.04 16.37 4.46
CA LEU A 215 15.14 16.20 3.51
C LEU A 215 16.41 15.67 4.20
N TRP A 216 16.68 16.12 5.43
CA TRP A 216 17.74 15.58 6.27
C TRP A 216 17.59 14.09 6.49
N LEU A 217 16.37 13.62 6.81
CA LEU A 217 16.08 12.18 6.98
C LEU A 217 16.25 11.42 5.67
N MET A 218 15.78 11.97 4.56
CA MET A 218 15.96 11.38 3.23
C MET A 218 17.44 11.19 2.92
N TYR A 219 18.24 12.25 3.07
CA TYR A 219 19.68 12.20 2.83
C TYR A 219 20.38 11.22 3.77
N PHE A 220 20.10 11.28 5.07
CA PHE A 220 20.71 10.41 6.06
C PHE A 220 20.53 8.93 5.72
N TYR A 221 19.33 8.51 5.32
CA TYR A 221 19.05 7.10 5.04
C TYR A 221 19.37 6.65 3.61
N ILE A 222 19.42 7.57 2.64
CA ILE A 222 19.70 7.23 1.24
C ILE A 222 21.20 7.32 0.93
N GLU A 223 21.89 8.35 1.43
CA GLU A 223 23.24 8.72 1.00
C GLU A 223 24.33 8.41 2.03
N THR A 224 24.02 8.34 3.32
CA THR A 224 25.04 8.13 4.36
C THR A 224 25.20 6.66 4.74
N ASN A 225 26.30 6.35 5.43
CA ASN A 225 26.64 5.12 6.13
C ASN A 225 26.26 5.20 7.62
N GLY A 226 25.58 6.28 8.04
CA GLY A 226 25.06 6.44 9.40
C GLY A 226 26.16 6.66 10.43
N THR A 227 27.31 7.17 10.01
CA THR A 227 28.41 7.57 10.89
C THR A 227 28.15 8.97 11.43
N LEU A 228 28.77 9.29 12.58
CA LEU A 228 28.61 10.62 13.18
C LEU A 228 29.16 11.73 12.26
N GLU A 229 30.29 11.48 11.61
CA GLU A 229 30.97 12.42 10.71
C GLU A 229 30.11 12.79 9.48
N GLU A 230 29.55 11.79 8.80
CA GLU A 230 28.68 12.02 7.65
C GLU A 230 27.35 12.68 8.07
N THR A 231 26.90 12.41 9.31
CA THR A 231 25.71 13.05 9.85
C THR A 231 25.94 14.52 10.18
N ALA A 232 27.12 14.85 10.73
CA ALA A 232 27.51 16.23 11.01
C ALA A 232 27.66 17.05 9.72
N SER A 233 28.01 16.40 8.61
CA SER A 233 28.17 17.00 7.28
C SER A 233 26.90 16.93 6.42
N ASN A 234 25.72 16.66 7.02
CA ASN A 234 24.47 16.59 6.27
C ASN A 234 24.14 17.97 5.65
N PRO A 235 23.88 18.06 4.33
CA PRO A 235 23.67 19.33 3.64
C PRO A 235 22.41 20.08 4.10
N PHE A 236 21.46 19.38 4.71
CA PHE A 236 20.22 19.98 5.22
C PHE A 236 20.36 20.53 6.65
N GLY A 237 21.57 20.53 7.20
CA GLY A 237 21.91 21.12 8.50
C GLY A 237 22.19 20.09 9.60
N SER A 238 22.46 20.59 10.79
CA SER A 238 22.76 19.80 11.99
C SER A 238 21.76 20.08 13.11
N GLY A 239 21.41 19.03 13.86
CA GLY A 239 20.54 19.11 15.02
C GLY A 239 21.29 19.26 16.35
N PRO A 240 20.55 19.49 17.45
CA PRO A 240 21.12 19.52 18.79
C PRO A 240 21.48 18.10 19.26
N GLY A 241 22.66 17.63 18.84
CA GLY A 241 23.24 16.35 19.24
C GLY A 241 23.45 15.37 18.09
N ASN A 242 23.98 14.20 18.44
CA ASN A 242 24.33 13.18 17.47
C ASN A 242 23.08 12.61 16.81
N PHE A 243 23.11 12.50 15.48
CA PHE A 243 22.01 11.92 14.70
C PHE A 243 20.67 12.64 14.88
N ARG A 244 20.65 13.94 15.13
CA ARG A 244 19.42 14.72 15.24
C ARG A 244 19.15 15.55 13.99
N VAL A 245 17.88 15.65 13.61
CA VAL A 245 17.43 16.60 12.57
C VAL A 245 17.66 18.04 13.02
N PRO A 246 17.77 19.01 12.09
CA PRO A 246 17.73 20.42 12.42
C PRO A 246 16.50 20.77 13.27
N THR A 247 16.67 21.72 14.19
CA THR A 247 15.61 22.14 15.12
C THR A 247 14.35 22.58 14.37
N LEU A 248 13.21 21.99 14.74
CA LEU A 248 11.91 22.41 14.24
C LEU A 248 11.55 23.78 14.84
N SER A 249 11.10 24.69 13.98
CA SER A 249 10.73 26.05 14.39
C SER A 249 9.24 26.10 14.67
N PRO A 250 8.80 26.46 15.88
CA PRO A 250 7.38 26.56 16.21
C PRO A 250 6.64 27.50 15.26
N ALA A 251 5.39 27.17 14.95
CA ALA A 251 4.47 27.98 14.16
C ALA A 251 3.10 28.00 14.82
N THR A 252 2.40 29.12 14.66
CA THR A 252 0.99 29.20 15.03
C THR A 252 0.11 28.65 13.91
N GLU A 253 -1.14 28.33 14.23
CA GLU A 253 -2.13 27.95 13.21
C GLU A 253 -2.31 29.07 12.16
N ALA A 254 -2.26 30.33 12.58
CA ALA A 254 -2.33 31.48 11.69
C ALA A 254 -1.16 31.52 10.69
N ASP A 255 0.06 31.18 11.14
CA ASP A 255 1.24 31.08 10.26
C ASP A 255 1.05 29.96 9.22
N SER A 256 0.57 28.79 9.66
CA SER A 256 0.26 27.66 8.75
C SER A 256 -0.77 28.05 7.69
N PHE A 257 -1.83 28.79 8.07
CA PHE A 257 -2.81 29.31 7.11
C PHE A 257 -2.19 30.34 6.16
N ALA A 258 -1.36 31.24 6.66
CA ALA A 258 -0.71 32.27 5.85
C ALA A 258 0.24 31.69 4.78
N GLU A 259 0.92 30.58 5.10
CA GLU A 259 1.77 29.85 4.15
C GLU A 259 0.95 29.07 3.09
N ASN A 260 -0.31 28.70 3.39
CA ASN A 260 -1.10 27.77 2.57
C ASN A 260 -2.39 28.41 2.00
N ILE A 261 -2.30 29.64 1.52
CA ILE A 261 -3.43 30.37 0.93
C ILE A 261 -3.73 29.86 -0.49
N ASP A 262 -4.96 29.39 -0.72
CA ASP A 262 -5.42 29.00 -2.06
C ASP A 262 -5.42 30.20 -3.02
N LEU A 263 -4.88 29.97 -4.22
CA LEU A 263 -4.80 30.99 -5.27
C LEU A 263 -6.18 31.24 -5.90
N PRO A 264 -6.45 32.43 -6.49
CA PRO A 264 -7.75 32.74 -7.08
C PRO A 264 -8.22 31.70 -8.11
N ARG A 265 -7.31 31.23 -8.97
CA ARG A 265 -7.57 30.18 -9.97
C ARG A 265 -7.95 28.84 -9.32
N GLU A 266 -7.37 28.50 -8.18
CA GLU A 266 -7.67 27.27 -7.45
C GLU A 266 -9.06 27.36 -6.80
N LYS A 267 -9.41 28.52 -6.25
CA LYS A 267 -10.76 28.79 -5.70
C LYS A 267 -11.84 28.70 -6.76
N GLU A 268 -11.60 29.29 -7.94
CA GLU A 268 -12.51 29.20 -9.09
C GLU A 268 -12.67 27.74 -9.55
N TYR A 269 -11.56 27.01 -9.70
CA TYR A 269 -11.57 25.60 -10.07
C TYR A 269 -12.35 24.75 -9.06
N SER A 270 -12.15 25.00 -7.76
CA SER A 270 -12.85 24.32 -6.67
C SER A 270 -14.35 24.51 -6.79
N THR A 271 -14.80 25.76 -6.88
CA THR A 271 -16.22 26.12 -6.99
C THR A 271 -16.87 25.40 -8.17
N ARG A 272 -16.23 25.45 -9.34
CA ARG A 272 -16.71 24.78 -10.55
C ARG A 272 -16.81 23.27 -10.39
N MET A 273 -15.79 22.61 -9.84
CA MET A 273 -15.79 21.15 -9.66
C MET A 273 -16.80 20.69 -8.61
N CYS A 274 -16.99 21.46 -7.54
CA CYS A 274 -18.02 21.20 -6.53
C CYS A 274 -19.43 21.27 -7.16
N GLU A 275 -19.69 22.29 -7.98
CA GLU A 275 -20.96 22.43 -8.70
C GLU A 275 -21.18 21.29 -9.71
N GLU A 276 -20.16 20.95 -10.49
CA GLU A 276 -20.23 19.84 -11.45
C GLU A 276 -20.54 18.52 -10.73
N ARG A 277 -19.90 18.27 -9.58
CA ARG A 277 -20.18 17.08 -8.77
C ARG A 277 -21.61 17.06 -8.24
N LYS A 278 -22.12 18.19 -7.73
CA LYS A 278 -23.51 18.31 -7.27
C LYS A 278 -24.50 17.99 -8.41
N ARG A 279 -24.28 18.55 -9.60
CA ARG A 279 -25.10 18.27 -10.80
C ARG A 279 -25.05 16.79 -11.18
N TYR A 280 -23.85 16.20 -11.16
CA TYR A 280 -23.66 14.79 -11.49
C TYR A 280 -24.40 13.85 -10.54
N LEU A 281 -24.37 14.13 -9.23
CA LEU A 281 -25.08 13.34 -8.23
C LEU A 281 -26.60 13.48 -8.39
N ALA A 282 -27.11 14.69 -8.64
CA ALA A 282 -28.53 14.93 -8.91
C ALA A 282 -29.04 14.14 -10.13
N LEU A 283 -28.31 14.20 -11.25
CA LEU A 283 -28.63 13.43 -12.46
C LEU A 283 -28.56 11.92 -12.24
N SER A 284 -27.59 11.46 -11.44
CA SER A 284 -27.44 10.04 -11.10
C SER A 284 -28.59 9.55 -10.21
N ALA A 285 -29.06 10.37 -9.27
CA ALA A 285 -30.21 10.07 -8.43
C ALA A 285 -31.53 10.01 -9.22
N GLN A 286 -31.74 10.95 -10.16
CA GLN A 286 -32.90 10.93 -11.07
C GLN A 286 -32.95 9.65 -11.90
N LYS A 287 -31.84 9.28 -12.55
CA LYS A 287 -31.75 8.03 -13.31
C LYS A 287 -32.03 6.79 -12.47
N ALA A 288 -31.59 6.76 -11.22
CA ALA A 288 -31.86 5.66 -10.30
C ALA A 288 -33.35 5.57 -9.90
N SER A 289 -34.05 6.70 -9.84
CA SER A 289 -35.50 6.74 -9.58
C SER A 289 -36.34 6.36 -10.80
N GLU A 290 -35.83 6.59 -12.01
CA GLU A 290 -36.53 6.28 -13.27
C GLU A 290 -36.41 4.80 -13.68
N THR A 291 -35.38 4.09 -13.25
CA THR A 291 -35.28 2.64 -13.48
C THR A 291 -36.29 1.88 -12.60
N PRO A 292 -37.32 1.23 -13.18
CA PRO A 292 -38.28 0.49 -12.38
C PRO A 292 -37.57 -0.71 -11.75
N ARG A 293 -37.69 -0.89 -10.43
CA ARG A 293 -37.39 -2.16 -9.78
C ARG A 293 -38.27 -3.21 -10.45
N MET A 294 -37.70 -4.11 -11.26
CA MET A 294 -38.41 -5.33 -11.65
C MET A 294 -38.71 -6.09 -10.36
N ALA A 295 -39.91 -5.87 -9.83
CA ALA A 295 -40.52 -6.69 -8.82
C ALA A 295 -40.50 -8.12 -9.37
N LYS A 296 -39.85 -9.01 -8.61
CA LYS A 296 -39.77 -10.42 -8.89
C LYS A 296 -41.20 -10.99 -8.84
N ILE A 297 -41.87 -11.02 -9.99
CA ILE A 297 -43.14 -11.74 -10.13
C ILE A 297 -42.82 -13.22 -9.93
N THR A 298 -43.27 -13.75 -8.80
CA THR A 298 -43.40 -15.17 -8.56
C THR A 298 -44.59 -15.69 -9.35
N ASN A 299 -44.36 -16.61 -10.27
CA ASN A 299 -45.25 -17.69 -10.74
C ASN A 299 -44.41 -18.51 -11.75
N GLY A 300 -44.25 -19.84 -11.68
CA GLY A 300 -45.21 -20.86 -11.27
C GLY A 300 -46.08 -21.21 -12.48
N GLY A 301 -45.62 -22.11 -13.36
CA GLY A 301 -46.45 -22.61 -14.47
C GLY A 301 -45.66 -23.05 -15.70
N THR A 302 -46.06 -24.20 -16.24
CA THR A 302 -45.41 -25.05 -17.24
C THR A 302 -45.73 -24.70 -18.70
N ASP A 303 -44.91 -25.30 -19.57
CA ASP A 303 -45.20 -25.87 -20.90
C ASP A 303 -44.79 -25.15 -22.21
N GLN A 304 -43.97 -25.92 -22.94
CA GLN A 304 -43.82 -26.20 -24.37
C GLN A 304 -44.49 -25.31 -25.43
N GLY A 305 -43.75 -25.05 -26.53
CA GLY A 305 -44.35 -24.88 -27.86
C GLY A 305 -43.68 -23.89 -28.82
N SER A 306 -42.83 -24.43 -29.69
CA SER A 306 -42.28 -23.98 -30.99
C SER A 306 -42.87 -22.78 -31.79
N ALA A 307 -41.92 -22.00 -32.33
CA ALA A 307 -41.69 -21.62 -33.74
C ALA A 307 -42.31 -20.37 -34.43
N ALA A 308 -41.47 -19.82 -35.34
CA ALA A 308 -41.62 -18.81 -36.42
C ALA A 308 -41.51 -17.33 -35.98
N ARG A 309 -40.48 -16.51 -36.30
CA ARG A 309 -39.59 -16.19 -37.46
C ARG A 309 -39.99 -14.87 -38.14
N ALA A 310 -38.97 -14.00 -38.33
CA ALA A 310 -38.79 -12.83 -39.24
C ALA A 310 -38.74 -11.46 -38.51
N SER A 311 -37.57 -10.87 -38.21
CA SER A 311 -36.49 -10.27 -39.03
C SER A 311 -36.63 -8.75 -39.26
N SER A 312 -35.77 -7.94 -38.64
CA SER A 312 -35.01 -6.83 -39.28
C SER A 312 -34.09 -6.16 -38.24
N VAL A 313 -32.78 -6.40 -38.30
CA VAL A 313 -31.72 -5.48 -38.76
C VAL A 313 -31.41 -4.33 -37.79
N THR A 314 -30.34 -4.50 -37.01
CA THR A 314 -29.42 -3.42 -36.59
C THR A 314 -27.98 -3.95 -36.57
N PRO A 315 -26.97 -3.17 -37.03
CA PRO A 315 -25.60 -3.65 -37.20
C PRO A 315 -24.74 -3.54 -35.93
N SER A 316 -23.87 -4.56 -35.74
CA SER A 316 -22.43 -4.54 -35.42
C SER A 316 -21.86 -3.24 -34.81
N VAL A 317 -21.11 -3.27 -33.70
CA VAL A 317 -19.74 -3.79 -33.61
C VAL A 317 -19.42 -4.39 -32.23
N LEU A 318 -18.74 -5.53 -32.29
CA LEU A 318 -18.35 -6.46 -31.23
C LEU A 318 -17.20 -5.99 -30.34
N GLU A 319 -17.36 -6.24 -29.04
CA GLU A 319 -16.27 -6.45 -28.07
C GLU A 319 -15.71 -7.88 -28.22
N ASP A 320 -14.41 -8.00 -28.47
CA ASP A 320 -13.67 -9.26 -28.42
C ASP A 320 -13.18 -9.53 -26.99
N SER A 321 -13.86 -10.45 -26.29
CA SER A 321 -13.34 -11.08 -25.07
C SER A 321 -12.79 -12.46 -25.38
N VAL A 322 -11.47 -12.55 -25.28
CA VAL A 322 -10.60 -13.72 -25.40
C VAL A 322 -11.09 -14.93 -24.59
N ARG A 323 -11.41 -16.02 -25.28
CA ARG A 323 -11.57 -17.37 -24.70
C ARG A 323 -10.21 -18.07 -24.58
N ARG A 324 -9.99 -18.68 -23.41
CA ARG A 324 -8.90 -19.59 -23.04
C ARG A 324 -8.69 -20.70 -24.08
N SER A 325 -7.48 -20.78 -24.62
CA SER A 325 -7.01 -21.94 -25.41
C SER A 325 -6.17 -22.88 -24.55
N SER A 326 -6.67 -24.10 -24.39
CA SER A 326 -6.00 -25.24 -23.77
C SER A 326 -5.10 -25.91 -24.82
N ARG A 327 -3.77 -25.73 -24.73
CA ARG A 327 -2.82 -26.42 -25.63
C ARG A 327 -2.67 -27.88 -25.20
N LYS A 328 -3.13 -28.80 -26.06
CA LYS A 328 -2.77 -30.23 -26.07
C LYS A 328 -1.29 -30.38 -26.45
N ILE A 329 -0.55 -31.11 -25.62
CA ILE A 329 0.82 -31.54 -25.86
C ILE A 329 0.81 -32.66 -26.90
N LYS A 330 1.38 -32.41 -28.09
CA LYS A 330 1.67 -33.45 -29.11
C LYS A 330 2.98 -34.16 -28.72
N ARG A 331 2.91 -35.47 -28.48
CA ARG A 331 4.06 -36.37 -28.41
C ARG A 331 4.64 -36.52 -29.81
N LYS A 332 5.96 -36.32 -29.94
CA LYS A 332 6.74 -36.51 -31.17
C LYS A 332 7.53 -37.80 -30.99
N THR A 333 7.24 -38.80 -31.81
CA THR A 333 8.01 -40.03 -31.97
C THR A 333 9.23 -39.72 -32.82
N TYR A 334 10.43 -40.10 -32.37
CA TYR A 334 11.64 -40.09 -33.20
C TYR A 334 12.13 -41.53 -33.38
N ASP A 335 12.36 -41.80 -34.65
CA ASP A 335 12.87 -43.00 -35.27
C ASP A 335 14.38 -43.16 -35.01
N SER A 336 14.86 -44.39 -35.05
CA SER A 336 16.21 -44.85 -34.73
C SER A 336 17.25 -44.43 -35.79
N GLY A 337 18.42 -43.98 -35.32
CA GLY A 337 19.62 -43.77 -36.15
C GLY A 337 20.84 -43.46 -35.28
N HIS A 338 21.91 -44.20 -35.51
CA HIS A 338 23.13 -44.33 -34.71
C HIS A 338 24.05 -43.07 -34.76
N ASP A 339 24.83 -42.87 -33.70
CA ASP A 339 26.17 -42.24 -33.61
C ASP A 339 26.39 -40.99 -32.71
N SER A 340 27.50 -41.07 -31.95
CA SER A 340 28.21 -40.08 -31.10
C SER A 340 27.90 -40.04 -29.58
N GLU A 341 28.69 -40.79 -28.80
CA GLU A 341 28.63 -40.86 -27.32
C GLU A 341 29.17 -39.61 -26.59
N GLU A 342 29.80 -38.66 -27.29
CA GLU A 342 30.43 -37.49 -26.65
C GLU A 342 29.50 -36.27 -26.52
N ALA A 343 28.45 -36.16 -27.34
CA ALA A 343 27.42 -35.13 -27.23
C ALA A 343 26.43 -35.36 -26.06
N GLY A 344 26.32 -36.61 -25.60
CA GLY A 344 25.37 -36.99 -24.55
C GLY A 344 25.78 -36.57 -23.12
N ALA A 345 27.04 -36.19 -22.87
CA ALA A 345 27.49 -35.74 -21.56
C ALA A 345 27.06 -34.29 -21.27
N ALA A 346 27.27 -33.38 -22.23
CA ALA A 346 26.89 -31.97 -22.13
C ALA A 346 25.37 -31.78 -22.02
N GLU A 347 24.59 -32.54 -22.79
CA GLU A 347 23.12 -32.45 -22.78
C GLU A 347 22.52 -32.98 -21.45
N ARG A 348 23.18 -33.95 -20.81
CA ARG A 348 22.81 -34.46 -19.48
C ARG A 348 23.10 -33.46 -18.36
N ASP A 349 24.19 -32.71 -18.45
CA ASP A 349 24.53 -31.67 -17.47
C ASP A 349 23.66 -30.41 -17.61
N ASP A 350 23.26 -30.05 -18.83
CA ASP A 350 22.27 -29.00 -19.07
C ASP A 350 20.90 -29.38 -18.50
N TYR A 351 20.47 -30.63 -18.66
CA TYR A 351 19.21 -31.10 -18.08
C TYR A 351 19.24 -31.11 -16.53
N ARG A 352 20.38 -31.49 -15.94
CA ARG A 352 20.58 -31.44 -14.46
C ARG A 352 20.56 -30.00 -13.95
N SER A 353 21.22 -29.08 -14.65
CA SER A 353 21.25 -27.65 -14.31
C SER A 353 19.88 -27.00 -14.42
N GLN A 354 19.13 -27.27 -15.49
CA GLN A 354 17.77 -26.77 -15.66
C GLN A 354 16.82 -27.31 -14.57
N ARG A 355 16.95 -28.59 -14.20
CA ARG A 355 16.18 -29.20 -13.11
C ARG A 355 16.53 -28.59 -11.75
N ALA A 356 17.81 -28.32 -11.47
CA ALA A 356 18.25 -27.65 -10.25
C ALA A 356 17.68 -26.22 -10.13
N GLN A 357 17.70 -25.46 -11.23
CA GLN A 357 17.10 -24.11 -11.28
C GLN A 357 15.58 -24.16 -11.08
N GLN A 358 14.90 -25.17 -11.63
CA GLN A 358 13.45 -25.33 -11.45
C GLN A 358 13.09 -25.65 -9.99
N ILE A 359 13.90 -26.49 -9.31
CA ILE A 359 13.74 -26.80 -7.89
C ILE A 359 13.97 -25.55 -7.02
N LEU A 360 15.00 -24.75 -7.32
CA LEU A 360 15.27 -23.49 -6.62
C LEU A 360 14.14 -22.48 -6.79
N ARG A 361 13.63 -22.29 -8.01
CA ARG A 361 12.45 -21.43 -8.28
C ARG A 361 11.21 -21.89 -7.52
N HIS A 362 11.01 -23.20 -7.39
CA HIS A 362 9.89 -23.76 -6.63
C HIS A 362 10.05 -23.56 -5.11
N LYS A 363 11.27 -23.73 -4.58
CA LYS A 363 11.59 -23.43 -3.16
C LYS A 363 11.43 -21.95 -2.84
N LEU A 364 11.88 -21.06 -3.73
CA LEU A 364 11.72 -19.60 -3.60
C LEU A 364 10.24 -19.20 -3.61
N ARG A 365 9.43 -19.74 -4.53
CA ARG A 365 7.98 -19.53 -4.56
C ARG A 365 7.29 -20.01 -3.27
N ARG A 366 7.71 -21.16 -2.73
CA ARG A 366 7.19 -21.67 -1.44
C ARG A 366 7.57 -20.77 -0.27
N SER A 367 8.80 -20.25 -0.24
CA SER A 367 9.25 -19.28 0.77
C SER A 367 8.45 -17.99 0.70
N GLN A 368 8.33 -17.39 -0.48
CA GLN A 368 7.51 -16.18 -0.70
C GLN A 368 6.03 -16.40 -0.34
N HIS A 369 5.48 -17.59 -0.60
CA HIS A 369 4.11 -17.92 -0.21
C HIS A 369 3.96 -18.06 1.32
N ARG A 370 4.95 -18.63 2.02
CA ARG A 370 5.00 -18.66 3.49
C ARG A 370 5.11 -17.24 4.07
N SER A 371 6.01 -16.40 3.57
CA SER A 371 6.13 -15.00 4.01
C SER A 371 4.86 -14.19 3.76
N LYS A 372 4.17 -14.40 2.62
CA LYS A 372 2.86 -13.80 2.36
C LYS A 372 1.77 -14.28 3.33
N LYS A 373 1.82 -15.54 3.77
CA LYS A 373 0.89 -16.07 4.79
C LYS A 373 1.15 -15.44 6.16
N VAL A 374 2.42 -15.33 6.57
CA VAL A 374 2.82 -14.68 7.83
C VAL A 374 2.42 -13.20 7.85
N ARG A 375 2.65 -12.46 6.76
CA ARG A 375 2.20 -11.06 6.65
C ARG A 375 0.68 -10.90 6.71
N LYS A 376 -0.07 -11.88 6.18
CA LYS A 376 -1.53 -11.90 6.28
C LYS A 376 -2.01 -12.20 7.71
N SER A 377 -1.38 -13.15 8.41
CA SER A 377 -1.72 -13.42 9.81
C SER A 377 -1.36 -12.25 10.73
N GLN A 378 -0.20 -11.61 10.51
CA GLN A 378 0.21 -10.40 11.24
C GLN A 378 -0.75 -9.23 10.96
N ASN A 379 -1.19 -9.01 9.72
CA ASN A 379 -2.20 -7.99 9.42
C ASN A 379 -3.58 -8.29 10.05
N ILE A 380 -3.96 -9.56 10.14
CA ILE A 380 -5.22 -9.95 10.79
C ILE A 380 -5.12 -9.71 12.31
N PHE A 381 -3.98 -10.02 12.92
CA PHE A 381 -3.71 -9.74 14.33
C PHE A 381 -3.71 -8.24 14.64
N LEU A 382 -3.04 -7.43 13.81
CA LEU A 382 -3.05 -5.97 13.94
C LEU A 382 -4.45 -5.36 13.76
N ARG A 383 -5.28 -5.92 12.87
CA ARG A 383 -6.68 -5.51 12.73
C ARG A 383 -7.53 -5.91 13.94
N ALA A 384 -7.26 -7.05 14.57
CA ALA A 384 -7.98 -7.49 15.77
C ALA A 384 -7.64 -6.58 16.97
N LEU A 385 -6.36 -6.23 17.14
CA LEU A 385 -5.94 -5.27 18.19
C LEU A 385 -6.53 -3.87 17.99
N ASN A 386 -6.68 -3.41 16.74
CA ASN A 386 -7.33 -2.13 16.47
C ASN A 386 -8.85 -2.14 16.75
N LEU A 387 -9.52 -3.29 16.59
CA LEU A 387 -10.95 -3.42 16.91
C LEU A 387 -11.17 -3.45 18.43
N GLU A 388 -10.32 -4.14 19.19
CA GLU A 388 -10.36 -4.11 20.67
C GLU A 388 -10.12 -2.70 21.22
N ALA A 389 -9.31 -1.87 20.57
CA ALA A 389 -9.05 -0.48 20.96
C ALA A 389 -10.12 0.53 20.49
N GLU A 390 -11.06 0.11 19.63
CA GLU A 390 -12.20 0.93 19.18
C GLU A 390 -13.46 0.67 20.03
N ASP A 391 -13.66 -0.56 20.54
CA ASP A 391 -14.81 -0.92 21.38
C ASP A 391 -14.76 -0.30 22.80
N ASP A 392 -13.57 -0.03 23.36
CA ASP A 392 -13.42 0.62 24.69
C ASP A 392 -13.80 2.12 24.70
N ARG A 393 -14.23 2.68 23.57
CA ARG A 393 -14.61 4.11 23.43
C ARG A 393 -16.10 4.38 23.20
N PHE A 394 -16.97 3.39 23.36
CA PHE A 394 -18.42 3.60 23.34
C PHE A 394 -19.09 2.89 24.52
N VAL A 395 -19.36 3.65 25.59
CA VAL A 395 -20.31 3.28 26.64
C VAL A 395 -21.52 4.22 26.54
N TYR A 396 -22.71 3.60 26.65
CA TYR A 396 -24.10 4.13 26.64
C TYR A 396 -24.73 4.27 25.24
N ASP A 397 -25.98 3.88 24.96
CA ASP A 397 -27.11 3.41 25.77
C ASP A 397 -28.15 2.74 24.81
N ASP A 398 -28.86 1.72 25.31
CA ASP A 398 -30.14 1.11 24.87
C ASP A 398 -30.63 1.13 23.39
N SER A 399 -30.73 -0.07 22.78
CA SER A 399 -31.98 -0.68 22.25
C SER A 399 -31.68 -1.82 21.24
N ASP A 400 -32.32 -2.98 21.43
CA ASP A 400 -32.54 -4.10 20.49
C ASP A 400 -31.39 -5.09 20.16
N GLY A 401 -31.08 -5.94 21.13
CA GLY A 401 -31.42 -7.39 21.12
C GLY A 401 -30.97 -8.38 20.04
N GLU A 402 -30.40 -7.98 18.88
CA GLU A 402 -30.14 -8.93 17.77
C GLU A 402 -28.65 -9.12 17.41
N GLU A 403 -27.73 -8.26 17.87
CA GLU A 403 -26.33 -8.30 17.41
C GLU A 403 -25.38 -9.17 18.25
N ALA A 404 -25.73 -9.58 19.47
CA ALA A 404 -24.87 -10.44 20.30
C ALA A 404 -24.65 -11.85 19.70
N MET A 405 -25.50 -12.28 18.76
CA MET A 405 -25.45 -13.63 18.19
C MET A 405 -24.40 -13.81 17.08
N THR A 406 -23.86 -12.73 16.51
CA THR A 406 -22.86 -12.78 15.43
C THR A 406 -21.43 -12.91 15.96
N LEU A 407 -21.07 -12.21 17.04
CA LEU A 407 -19.72 -12.23 17.62
C LEU A 407 -19.34 -13.60 18.18
N ALA A 408 -20.26 -14.26 18.90
CA ALA A 408 -20.04 -15.62 19.40
C ALA A 408 -19.86 -16.66 18.27
N LYS A 409 -20.47 -16.42 17.10
CA LYS A 409 -20.33 -17.27 15.91
C LYS A 409 -18.99 -17.05 15.20
N VAL A 410 -18.50 -15.80 15.20
CA VAL A 410 -17.20 -15.42 14.63
C VAL A 410 -16.06 -15.93 15.51
N MET A 411 -16.16 -15.78 16.83
CA MET A 411 -15.22 -16.32 17.82
C MET A 411 -15.11 -17.86 17.73
N ARG A 412 -16.24 -18.58 17.67
CA ARG A 412 -16.23 -20.04 17.47
C ARG A 412 -15.64 -20.47 16.12
N ARG A 413 -15.76 -19.64 15.07
CA ARG A 413 -15.13 -19.89 13.76
C ARG A 413 -13.62 -19.64 13.78
N ALA A 414 -13.15 -18.67 14.57
CA ALA A 414 -11.74 -18.39 14.78
C ALA A 414 -11.08 -19.50 15.60
N GLN A 415 -11.73 -19.97 16.68
CA GLN A 415 -11.25 -21.08 17.51
C GLN A 415 -11.17 -22.41 16.75
N ARG A 416 -12.18 -22.73 15.94
CA ARG A 416 -12.16 -23.91 15.04
C ARG A 416 -11.12 -23.82 13.92
N ARG A 417 -10.55 -22.63 13.68
CA ARG A 417 -9.45 -22.43 12.73
C ARG A 417 -8.12 -22.58 13.44
N THR A 418 -7.95 -22.06 14.65
CA THR A 418 -6.72 -22.22 15.45
C THR A 418 -6.49 -23.68 15.86
N ASP A 419 -7.53 -24.42 16.25
CA ASP A 419 -7.40 -25.84 16.63
C ASP A 419 -6.98 -26.74 15.45
N ARG A 420 -7.35 -26.33 14.24
CA ARG A 420 -6.95 -26.98 12.98
C ARG A 420 -5.47 -26.78 12.65
N TYR A 421 -4.84 -25.74 13.21
CA TYR A 421 -3.44 -25.42 13.02
C TYR A 421 -2.54 -26.08 14.07
N THR A 422 -3.04 -26.37 15.27
CA THR A 422 -2.25 -26.94 16.37
C THR A 422 -2.23 -28.47 16.38
N THR A 423 -3.29 -29.15 15.92
CA THR A 423 -3.42 -30.62 16.07
C THR A 423 -3.32 -31.45 14.79
N GLY A 424 -3.24 -30.83 13.61
CA GLY A 424 -2.93 -31.51 12.34
C GLY A 424 -3.95 -32.57 11.85
N LYS A 425 -5.07 -32.82 12.54
CA LYS A 425 -6.11 -33.76 12.10
C LYS A 425 -7.25 -33.04 11.37
N ARG A 426 -7.63 -33.55 10.18
CA ARG A 426 -8.87 -33.16 9.49
C ARG A 426 -10.06 -33.85 10.16
N PRO A 427 -11.15 -33.14 10.53
CA PRO A 427 -12.38 -33.80 10.92
C PRO A 427 -13.14 -34.21 9.64
N GLY A 428 -13.41 -35.50 9.48
CA GLY A 428 -14.24 -36.03 8.39
C GLY A 428 -13.68 -37.27 7.69
N ALA A 429 -13.32 -38.30 8.44
CA ALA A 429 -13.41 -39.68 7.99
C ALA A 429 -14.18 -40.41 9.08
N ASP A 430 -15.50 -40.47 8.91
CA ASP A 430 -16.38 -41.56 9.31
C ASP A 430 -17.81 -41.12 9.04
N LYS A 431 -18.33 -41.59 7.91
CA LYS A 431 -19.76 -41.70 7.69
C LYS A 431 -20.14 -43.13 8.06
N GLU A 432 -21.28 -43.23 8.75
CA GLU A 432 -22.08 -44.43 8.99
C GLU A 432 -21.64 -45.32 10.17
N ARG A 433 -22.37 -45.18 11.29
CA ARG A 433 -23.55 -46.01 11.58
C ARG A 433 -24.37 -45.37 12.70
N ARG A 434 -25.67 -45.20 12.44
CA ARG A 434 -26.69 -45.01 13.49
C ARG A 434 -26.93 -46.37 14.13
N GLY A 435 -27.07 -46.37 15.46
CA GLY A 435 -27.56 -47.49 16.24
C GLY A 435 -27.93 -47.00 17.63
N ASP A 436 -29.20 -47.15 17.97
CA ASP A 436 -29.82 -46.85 19.26
C ASP A 436 -29.15 -47.55 20.44
N GLY A 437 -29.29 -47.00 21.64
CA GLY A 437 -29.03 -47.73 22.89
C GLY A 437 -28.61 -46.88 24.07
N ASP A 438 -29.60 -46.49 24.87
CA ASP A 438 -29.74 -46.69 26.33
C ASP A 438 -28.58 -46.42 27.33
N ALA A 439 -29.03 -46.23 28.57
CA ALA A 439 -28.39 -45.75 29.78
C ALA A 439 -27.08 -46.43 30.27
N GLY A 440 -26.34 -45.68 31.10
CA GLY A 440 -25.69 -46.22 32.31
C GLY A 440 -24.16 -46.10 32.41
N THR A 441 -23.69 -45.49 33.51
CA THR A 441 -22.38 -45.68 34.20
C THR A 441 -21.09 -45.32 33.42
N ALA A 442 -19.97 -44.81 33.95
CA ALA A 442 -19.37 -44.59 35.27
C ALA A 442 -18.23 -43.55 35.06
N ALA A 443 -18.02 -42.56 35.92
CA ALA A 443 -17.07 -42.54 37.06
C ALA A 443 -15.60 -42.93 36.75
N ALA A 444 -14.68 -42.05 37.22
CA ALA A 444 -13.22 -42.21 37.38
C ALA A 444 -12.37 -42.20 36.09
N ALA A 445 -11.21 -41.54 35.98
CA ALA A 445 -10.26 -41.16 37.02
C ALA A 445 -9.41 -39.94 36.59
N ALA A 446 -9.30 -38.97 37.50
CA ALA A 446 -8.16 -38.09 37.63
C ALA A 446 -6.99 -38.86 38.28
N ARG A 447 -5.77 -38.74 37.74
CA ARG A 447 -4.43 -38.76 38.42
C ARG A 447 -3.30 -39.20 37.48
N LYS A 448 -2.48 -38.22 37.06
CA LYS A 448 -1.04 -38.26 36.65
C LYS A 448 -0.85 -37.04 35.72
N ALA A 449 0.00 -36.05 35.95
CA ALA A 449 1.36 -36.16 36.46
C ALA A 449 1.76 -34.87 37.19
N SER A 450 2.27 -35.05 38.42
CA SER A 450 3.26 -34.19 39.05
C SER A 450 4.64 -34.54 38.48
N GLY A 451 5.48 -33.54 38.25
CA GLY A 451 6.86 -33.76 37.80
C GLY A 451 7.55 -32.44 37.47
N GLY A 452 8.04 -31.76 38.50
CA GLY A 452 8.87 -30.57 38.35
C GLY A 452 10.29 -30.90 37.86
N PHE A 453 10.93 -29.93 37.22
CA PHE A 453 12.37 -29.94 36.98
C PHE A 453 12.96 -28.54 37.20
N LYS A 454 13.89 -28.45 38.16
CA LYS A 454 14.69 -27.27 38.54
C LYS A 454 15.84 -27.10 37.54
N ILE A 455 16.17 -25.86 37.18
CA ILE A 455 17.43 -25.51 36.51
C ILE A 455 18.36 -24.82 37.53
N LYS A 456 19.57 -25.37 37.70
CA LYS A 456 20.67 -24.79 38.48
C LYS A 456 21.39 -23.74 37.64
N LEU A 457 21.53 -22.52 38.18
CA LEU A 457 22.53 -21.55 37.78
C LEU A 457 23.88 -21.94 38.41
N LYS A 458 24.95 -21.93 37.62
CA LYS A 458 26.33 -21.85 38.12
C LYS A 458 26.85 -20.45 37.82
N PHE A 459 27.54 -19.90 38.82
CA PHE A 459 28.27 -18.65 38.83
C PHE A 459 29.29 -18.54 37.70
#